data_AF-A0A1Q3M7Y7-F1
#
_entry.id   AF-A0A1Q3M7Y7-F1
#
_cell.length_a   1.000
_cell.length_b   1.000
_cell.length_c   1.000
_cell.angle_alpha   90.00
_cell.angle_beta   90.00
_cell.angle_gamma   90.00
#
_symmetry.space_group_name_H-M   'P 1'
#
loop_
_entity.id
_entity.type
_entity.pdbx_description
1 polymer ?
#
loop_
_entity_poly.entity_id
_entity_poly.type
_entity_poly.pdbx_seq_one_letter_code
_entity_poly.pdbx_strand_id
1 'polypeptide(L)'
;ELLPFTHFIVSHQGNKKTAWICGHELAEWDNSDQAFDIPTSQQTTLRQETFWRYELNDKFAKKIDADLQKVNWNQVAIFLEKELFDSKYAEHFSEPEQQDLPFYGYELDPINTPNQQLALIPTDYPADVAHRLLHRTQALADYLQQQRQHPYHATGELISPEEQINLRNFSQKTDDLFAKLIVKTANHYQTAQLTAEEPEIIDRTMEIPHQLDKTQHHKVGTSGVIKLIILTVIICLLAYYFGL
;
A
#
# COMPACT_ATOMS: atom_id res chain seq x y z
N GLU A 1 8.60 11.64 -1.75
CA GLU A 1 7.93 10.33 -1.85
C GLU A 1 7.23 10.00 -0.55
N LEU A 2 6.09 9.34 -0.65
CA LEU A 2 5.34 8.87 0.51
C LEU A 2 5.74 7.44 0.83
N LEU A 3 5.92 7.17 2.11
CA LEU A 3 6.08 5.82 2.66
C LEU A 3 4.72 5.34 3.20
N PRO A 4 4.53 4.02 3.43
CA PRO A 4 3.37 3.50 4.15
C PRO A 4 3.36 3.86 5.64
N PHE A 5 4.15 4.84 6.06
CA PHE A 5 4.20 5.35 7.42
C PHE A 5 3.60 6.76 7.43
N THR A 6 2.64 7.00 8.31
CA THR A 6 1.99 8.30 8.45
C THR A 6 3.00 9.36 8.89
N HIS A 7 2.92 10.56 8.30
CA HIS A 7 3.79 11.72 8.59
C HIS A 7 5.26 11.61 8.14
N PHE A 8 5.62 10.61 7.33
CA PHE A 8 6.96 10.45 6.77
C PHE A 8 7.02 10.83 5.28
N ILE A 9 7.95 11.71 4.94
CA ILE A 9 8.30 12.08 3.56
C ILE A 9 9.76 11.71 3.31
N VAL A 10 10.07 11.13 2.16
CA VAL A 10 11.47 10.84 1.78
C VAL A 10 11.94 11.76 0.66
N SER A 11 13.14 12.32 0.83
CA SER A 11 13.91 13.01 -0.20
C SER A 11 15.16 12.22 -0.60
N HIS A 12 15.60 12.38 -1.84
CA HIS A 12 16.75 11.67 -2.41
C HIS A 12 17.85 12.66 -2.78
N GLN A 13 19.08 12.36 -2.39
CA GLN A 13 20.27 13.12 -2.76
C GLN A 13 21.37 12.14 -3.19
N GLY A 14 21.40 11.82 -4.49
CA GLY A 14 22.26 10.75 -5.02
C GLY A 14 21.88 9.41 -4.40
N ASN A 15 22.84 8.73 -3.75
CA ASN A 15 22.60 7.47 -3.05
C ASN A 15 22.04 7.64 -1.62
N LYS A 16 21.95 8.88 -1.13
CA LYS A 16 21.42 9.16 0.22
C LYS A 16 19.92 9.34 0.16
N LYS A 17 19.22 8.65 1.08
CA LYS A 17 17.79 8.84 1.31
C LYS A 17 17.58 9.43 2.69
N THR A 18 16.78 10.48 2.76
CA THR A 18 16.53 11.22 3.99
C THR A 18 15.05 11.19 4.28
N ALA A 19 14.68 10.71 5.46
CA ALA A 19 13.33 10.79 5.98
C ALA A 19 13.13 12.12 6.69
N TRP A 20 12.01 12.74 6.38
CA TRP A 20 11.47 13.93 6.99
C TRP A 20 10.22 13.52 7.76
N ILE A 21 10.22 13.80 9.06
CA ILE A 21 9.04 13.62 9.90
C ILE A 21 8.44 15.00 10.10
N CYS A 22 7.17 15.14 9.74
CA CYS A 22 6.41 16.36 9.93
C CYS A 22 5.54 16.19 11.16
N GLY A 23 5.62 17.09 12.12
CA GLY A 23 4.77 17.01 13.30
C GLY A 23 4.77 18.30 14.10
N HIS A 24 3.86 18.33 15.08
CA HIS A 24 3.82 19.39 16.06
C HIS A 24 4.75 19.00 17.21
N GLU A 25 5.66 19.89 17.56
CA GLU A 25 6.39 19.77 18.82
C GLU A 25 5.41 20.07 19.95
N LEU A 26 4.93 19.03 20.61
CA LEU A 26 4.09 19.19 21.80
C LEU A 26 4.98 19.62 22.96
N ALA A 27 4.46 20.50 23.81
CA ALA A 27 5.17 20.90 25.00
C ALA A 27 5.30 19.69 25.95
N GLU A 28 6.44 19.56 26.64
CA GLU A 28 6.76 18.42 27.51
C GLU A 28 5.69 18.13 28.59
N TRP A 29 4.91 19.15 28.97
CA TRP A 29 3.83 19.02 29.95
C TRP A 29 2.52 18.49 29.36
N ASP A 30 2.35 18.49 28.04
CA ASP A 30 1.18 17.93 27.37
C ASP A 30 1.31 16.42 27.23
N ASN A 31 0.69 15.72 28.17
CA ASN A 31 0.63 14.25 28.23
C ASN A 31 -0.77 13.74 27.86
N SER A 32 -1.54 14.52 27.09
CA SER A 32 -2.87 14.08 26.68
C SER A 32 -2.79 12.99 25.62
N ASP A 33 -3.57 11.92 25.79
CA ASP A 33 -3.74 10.87 24.76
C ASP A 33 -4.62 11.33 23.58
N GLN A 34 -5.08 12.59 23.60
CA GLN A 34 -5.91 13.19 22.57
C GLN A 34 -5.05 14.07 21.66
N ALA A 35 -5.43 14.20 20.38
CA ALA A 35 -4.78 15.14 19.49
C ALA A 35 -4.95 16.56 20.06
N PHE A 36 -3.84 17.26 20.31
CA PHE A 36 -3.86 18.61 20.84
C PHE A 36 -4.48 19.58 19.83
N ASP A 37 -5.66 20.10 20.16
CA ASP A 37 -6.30 21.17 19.40
C ASP A 37 -6.04 22.52 20.07
N ILE A 38 -5.43 23.44 19.32
CA ILE A 38 -5.15 24.80 19.79
C ILE A 38 -6.49 25.52 20.05
N PRO A 39 -6.73 26.04 21.27
CA PRO A 39 -7.95 26.78 21.58
C PRO A 39 -8.16 27.93 20.59
N THR A 40 -9.41 28.15 20.15
CA THR A 40 -9.74 29.11 19.09
C THR A 40 -9.20 30.52 19.35
N SER A 41 -9.14 30.94 20.62
CA SER A 41 -8.59 32.24 21.04
C SER A 41 -7.07 32.36 20.94
N GLN A 42 -6.35 31.25 20.76
CA GLN A 42 -4.89 31.17 20.67
C GLN A 42 -4.43 30.72 19.26
N GLN A 43 -5.36 30.47 18.35
CA GLN A 43 -5.04 30.13 16.97
C GLN A 43 -4.42 31.34 16.27
N THR A 44 -3.17 31.19 15.88
CA THR A 44 -2.43 32.17 15.09
C THR A 44 -2.59 31.84 13.60
N THR A 45 -2.62 32.85 12.73
CA THR A 45 -2.69 32.67 11.28
C THR A 45 -1.41 32.11 10.66
N LEU A 46 -0.30 32.16 11.40
CA LEU A 46 0.99 31.58 11.07
C LEU A 46 1.16 30.22 11.75
N ARG A 47 1.29 29.16 10.95
CA ARG A 47 1.58 27.82 11.46
C ARG A 47 3.09 27.61 11.49
N GLN A 48 3.63 27.19 12.63
CA GLN A 48 4.99 26.69 12.73
C GLN A 48 4.95 25.16 12.68
N GLU A 49 5.68 24.56 11.75
CA GLU A 49 5.83 23.11 11.62
C GLU A 49 7.31 22.75 11.80
N THR A 50 7.58 21.77 12.65
CA THR A 50 8.95 21.27 12.88
C THR A 50 9.20 20.09 11.95
N PHE A 51 10.31 20.15 11.22
CA PHE A 51 10.76 19.09 10.31
C PHE A 51 12.00 18.41 10.90
N TRP A 52 11.85 17.16 11.34
CA TRP A 52 12.99 16.37 11.77
C TRP A 52 13.59 15.62 10.59
N ARG A 53 14.92 15.67 10.48
CA ARG A 53 15.67 15.09 9.36
C ARG A 53 16.52 13.91 9.81
N TYR A 54 16.26 12.73 9.24
CA TYR A 54 17.01 11.51 9.53
C TYR A 54 17.53 10.86 8.26
N GLU A 55 18.82 10.53 8.22
CA GLU A 55 19.38 9.70 7.16
C GLU A 55 18.92 8.25 7.35
N LEU A 56 18.35 7.66 6.31
CA LEU A 56 17.85 6.29 6.36
C LEU A 56 19.00 5.29 6.28
N ASN A 57 18.88 4.21 7.05
CA ASN A 57 19.81 3.10 6.93
C ASN A 57 19.62 2.33 5.62
N ASP A 58 20.63 1.54 5.24
CA ASP A 58 20.63 0.75 3.99
C ASP A 58 19.42 -0.17 3.84
N LYS A 59 18.88 -0.69 4.95
CA LYS A 59 17.71 -1.59 4.93
C LYS A 59 16.48 -0.84 4.43
N PHE A 60 16.20 0.34 4.98
CA PHE A 60 15.07 1.17 4.54
C PHE A 60 15.33 1.77 3.17
N ALA A 61 16.57 2.14 2.87
CA ALA A 61 16.91 2.69 1.57
C ALA A 61 16.62 1.70 0.43
N LYS A 62 17.06 0.44 0.58
CA LYS A 62 16.76 -0.64 -0.39
C LYS A 62 15.27 -0.92 -0.53
N LYS A 63 14.51 -0.81 0.57
CA LYS A 63 13.04 -0.99 0.52
C LYS A 63 12.39 0.10 -0.34
N ILE A 64 12.83 1.35 -0.16
CA ILE A 64 12.36 2.47 -0.98
C ILE A 64 12.74 2.27 -2.45
N ASP A 65 13.99 1.86 -2.74
CA ASP A 65 14.41 1.58 -4.11
C ASP A 65 13.57 0.49 -4.79
N ALA A 66 13.15 -0.53 -4.02
CA ALA A 66 12.26 -1.57 -4.51
C ALA A 66 10.85 -1.04 -4.77
N ASP A 67 10.31 -0.21 -3.86
CA ASP A 67 8.98 0.38 -4.02
C ASP A 67 8.91 1.40 -5.17
N LEU A 68 10.05 1.98 -5.57
CA LEU A 68 10.18 2.92 -6.71
C LEU A 68 10.44 2.24 -8.05
N GLN A 69 10.58 0.91 -8.09
CA GLN A 69 10.65 0.22 -9.38
C GLN A 69 9.39 0.47 -10.20
N LYS A 70 9.54 0.51 -11.53
CA LYS A 70 8.42 0.75 -12.46
C LYS A 70 7.26 -0.19 -12.15
N VAL A 71 6.09 0.38 -11.91
CA VAL A 71 4.87 -0.37 -11.58
C VAL A 71 4.17 -0.83 -12.85
N ASN A 72 3.74 -2.09 -12.86
CA ASN A 72 2.79 -2.60 -13.85
C ASN A 72 1.37 -2.50 -13.26
N TRP A 73 0.60 -1.52 -13.72
CA TRP A 73 -0.74 -1.23 -13.23
C TRP A 73 -1.77 -2.32 -13.59
N ASN A 74 -1.58 -3.05 -14.70
CA ASN A 74 -2.41 -4.21 -15.05
C ASN A 74 -2.26 -5.30 -13.98
N GLN A 75 -1.02 -5.61 -13.58
CA GLN A 75 -0.76 -6.60 -12.54
C GLN A 75 -1.31 -6.16 -11.18
N VAL A 76 -1.23 -4.87 -10.85
CA VAL A 76 -1.82 -4.33 -9.62
C VAL A 76 -3.34 -4.51 -9.63
N ALA A 77 -4.01 -4.18 -10.74
CA ALA A 77 -5.45 -4.35 -10.87
C ALA A 77 -5.85 -5.83 -10.75
N ILE A 78 -5.18 -6.73 -11.47
CA ILE A 78 -5.44 -8.19 -11.40
C ILE A 78 -5.20 -8.73 -9.98
N PHE A 79 -4.14 -8.27 -9.32
CA PHE A 79 -3.83 -8.69 -7.95
C PHE A 79 -4.92 -8.26 -6.98
N LEU A 80 -5.40 -7.01 -7.06
CA LEU A 80 -6.47 -6.52 -6.20
C LEU A 80 -7.79 -7.23 -6.49
N GLU A 81 -8.11 -7.50 -7.75
CA GLU A 81 -9.28 -8.29 -8.14
C GLU A 81 -9.29 -9.64 -7.41
N LYS A 82 -8.19 -10.39 -7.55
CA LYS A 82 -8.06 -11.71 -6.95
C LYS A 82 -8.05 -11.71 -5.42
N GLU A 83 -7.36 -10.74 -4.82
CA GLU A 83 -7.10 -10.75 -3.37
C GLU A 83 -8.21 -10.10 -2.54
N LEU A 84 -9.00 -9.21 -3.15
CA LEU A 84 -10.05 -8.44 -2.50
C LEU A 84 -11.42 -8.70 -3.11
N PHE A 85 -11.60 -8.46 -4.40
CA PHE A 85 -12.92 -8.42 -5.03
C PHE A 85 -13.49 -9.82 -5.36
N ASP A 86 -12.65 -10.81 -5.64
CA ASP A 86 -13.04 -12.22 -5.83
C ASP A 86 -13.29 -12.96 -4.50
N SER A 87 -13.15 -12.28 -3.37
CA SER A 87 -13.34 -12.85 -2.04
C SER A 87 -14.82 -13.08 -1.74
N LYS A 88 -15.15 -14.13 -0.98
CA LYS A 88 -16.52 -14.39 -0.50
C LYS A 88 -17.11 -13.21 0.30
N TYR A 89 -16.27 -12.38 0.89
CA TYR A 89 -16.71 -11.21 1.66
C TYR A 89 -17.10 -10.02 0.77
N ALA A 90 -16.74 -10.04 -0.51
CA ALA A 90 -17.09 -9.03 -1.51
C ALA A 90 -18.24 -9.47 -2.45
N GLU A 91 -18.83 -10.65 -2.25
CA GLU A 91 -19.86 -11.20 -3.15
C GLU A 91 -21.09 -10.30 -3.33
N HIS A 92 -21.48 -9.56 -2.28
CA HIS A 92 -22.62 -8.65 -2.29
C HIS A 92 -22.18 -7.16 -2.34
N PHE A 93 -20.90 -6.91 -2.60
CA PHE A 93 -20.39 -5.55 -2.75
C PHE A 93 -20.84 -4.97 -4.10
N SER A 94 -21.40 -3.76 -4.07
CA SER A 94 -21.75 -3.01 -5.28
C SER A 94 -20.63 -2.03 -5.62
N GLU A 95 -20.23 -2.00 -6.90
CA GLU A 95 -19.23 -1.05 -7.38
C GLU A 95 -19.68 0.41 -7.18
N PRO A 96 -18.76 1.31 -6.75
CA PRO A 96 -19.10 2.70 -6.51
C PRO A 96 -19.35 3.45 -7.84
N GLU A 97 -20.46 4.19 -7.92
CA GLU A 97 -20.82 4.98 -9.11
C GLU A 97 -19.78 6.06 -9.45
N GLN A 98 -19.03 6.53 -8.45
CA GLN A 98 -18.03 7.59 -8.57
C GLN A 98 -16.66 7.10 -9.05
N GLN A 99 -16.52 5.83 -9.43
CA GLN A 99 -15.23 5.22 -9.75
C GLN A 99 -14.48 5.86 -10.93
N ASP A 100 -15.21 6.54 -11.82
CA ASP A 100 -14.65 7.26 -12.98
C ASP A 100 -14.36 8.75 -12.67
N LEU A 101 -14.60 9.20 -11.44
CA LEU A 101 -14.31 10.56 -11.00
C LEU A 101 -12.93 10.66 -10.35
N PRO A 102 -12.36 11.87 -10.27
CA PRO A 102 -11.15 12.10 -9.49
C PRO A 102 -11.37 11.74 -8.02
N PHE A 103 -10.43 10.99 -7.48
CA PHE A 103 -10.42 10.60 -6.07
C PHE A 103 -9.93 11.73 -5.18
N TYR A 104 -10.75 12.12 -4.19
CA TYR A 104 -10.46 13.23 -3.27
C TYR A 104 -9.98 12.76 -1.88
N GLY A 105 -10.31 11.52 -1.48
CA GLY A 105 -9.97 10.97 -0.16
C GLY A 105 -10.86 11.46 0.99
N TYR A 106 -11.95 12.17 0.69
CA TYR A 106 -12.99 12.57 1.63
C TYR A 106 -14.35 12.58 0.91
N GLU A 107 -15.44 12.46 1.68
CA GLU A 107 -16.79 12.56 1.15
C GLU A 107 -17.07 14.00 0.67
N LEU A 108 -17.57 14.13 -0.54
CA LEU A 108 -17.91 15.42 -1.13
C LEU A 108 -19.27 15.87 -0.60
N ASP A 109 -19.25 16.80 0.35
CA ASP A 109 -20.47 17.37 0.92
C ASP A 109 -20.96 18.51 0.01
N PRO A 110 -22.09 18.38 -0.70
CA PRO A 110 -22.50 19.33 -1.74
C PRO A 110 -22.87 20.73 -1.21
N ILE A 111 -23.03 20.87 0.11
CA ILE A 111 -23.48 22.10 0.77
C ILE A 111 -22.31 22.97 1.27
N ASN A 112 -21.18 22.35 1.64
CA ASN A 112 -20.05 23.02 2.30
C ASN A 112 -18.73 22.92 1.51
N THR A 113 -18.79 22.47 0.26
CA THR A 113 -17.57 22.23 -0.50
C THR A 113 -16.94 23.54 -1.00
N PRO A 114 -15.64 23.77 -0.71
CA PRO A 114 -14.95 24.98 -1.17
C PRO A 114 -14.91 25.04 -2.70
N ASN A 115 -14.95 26.26 -3.24
CA ASN A 115 -15.02 26.56 -4.68
C ASN A 115 -13.87 25.97 -5.55
N GLN A 116 -12.82 25.44 -4.93
CA GLN A 116 -11.72 24.75 -5.61
C GLN A 116 -11.38 23.47 -4.85
N GLN A 117 -11.95 22.36 -5.31
CA GLN A 117 -11.57 21.04 -4.83
C GLN A 117 -10.30 20.58 -5.55
N LEU A 118 -9.32 20.14 -4.78
CA LEU A 118 -8.11 19.53 -5.32
C LEU A 118 -8.23 18.03 -5.15
N ALA A 119 -8.23 17.31 -6.26
CA ALA A 119 -8.14 15.85 -6.26
C ALA A 119 -6.81 15.42 -5.63
N LEU A 120 -6.82 14.26 -4.97
CA LEU A 120 -5.63 13.71 -4.32
C LEU A 120 -4.52 13.41 -5.33
N ILE A 121 -4.91 12.98 -6.52
CA ILE A 121 -4.04 12.82 -7.68
C ILE A 121 -4.36 13.97 -8.65
N PRO A 122 -3.35 14.68 -9.19
CA PRO A 122 -3.62 15.76 -10.13
C PRO A 122 -4.31 15.24 -11.40
N THR A 123 -5.42 15.87 -11.77
CA THR A 123 -6.25 15.50 -12.93
C THR A 123 -5.58 15.73 -14.28
N ASP A 124 -4.47 16.46 -14.30
CA ASP A 124 -3.68 16.69 -15.52
C ASP A 124 -2.89 15.44 -15.95
N TYR A 125 -2.76 14.46 -15.06
CA TYR A 125 -2.12 13.18 -15.36
C TYR A 125 -3.16 12.11 -15.70
N PRO A 126 -2.83 11.22 -16.63
CA PRO A 126 -3.70 10.13 -17.02
C PRO A 126 -3.60 8.99 -15.99
N ALA A 127 -4.32 9.16 -14.88
CA ALA A 127 -4.27 8.29 -13.70
C ALA A 127 -5.62 7.61 -13.39
N ASP A 128 -6.48 7.46 -14.39
CA ASP A 128 -7.86 6.95 -14.26
C ASP A 128 -7.93 5.62 -13.50
N VAL A 129 -6.95 4.73 -13.74
CA VAL A 129 -6.87 3.43 -13.07
C VAL A 129 -6.63 3.60 -11.58
N ALA A 130 -5.74 4.52 -11.20
CA ALA A 130 -5.47 4.78 -9.80
C ALA A 130 -6.70 5.38 -9.11
N HIS A 131 -7.39 6.33 -9.75
CA HIS A 131 -8.65 6.87 -9.24
C HIS A 131 -9.69 5.77 -9.01
N ARG A 132 -9.93 4.93 -10.03
CA ARG A 132 -10.86 3.80 -9.96
C ARG A 132 -10.49 2.82 -8.85
N LEU A 133 -9.22 2.37 -8.79
CA LEU A 133 -8.78 1.42 -7.78
C LEU A 133 -8.89 1.98 -6.35
N LEU A 134 -8.61 3.27 -6.16
CA LEU A 134 -8.77 3.93 -4.86
C LEU A 134 -10.25 4.01 -4.45
N HIS A 135 -11.14 4.42 -5.36
CA HIS A 135 -12.59 4.44 -5.10
C HIS A 135 -13.12 3.04 -4.75
N ARG A 136 -12.84 2.04 -5.58
CA ARG A 136 -13.30 0.65 -5.35
C ARG A 136 -12.79 0.10 -4.03
N THR A 137 -11.52 0.31 -3.72
CA THR A 137 -10.90 -0.24 -2.50
C THR A 137 -11.39 0.48 -1.24
N GLN A 138 -11.57 1.81 -1.29
CA GLN A 138 -12.16 2.56 -0.17
C GLN A 138 -13.60 2.10 0.09
N ALA A 139 -14.43 2.04 -0.96
CA ALA A 139 -15.82 1.61 -0.83
C ALA A 139 -15.93 0.18 -0.26
N LEU A 140 -15.01 -0.72 -0.64
CA LEU A 140 -14.94 -2.06 -0.05
C LEU A 140 -14.56 -2.02 1.43
N ALA A 141 -13.58 -1.21 1.83
CA ALA A 141 -13.21 -1.05 3.23
C ALA A 141 -14.39 -0.54 4.07
N ASP A 142 -15.10 0.48 3.57
CA ASP A 142 -16.29 1.05 4.22
C ASP A 142 -17.42 0.01 4.33
N TYR A 143 -17.67 -0.75 3.26
CA TYR A 143 -18.63 -1.85 3.25
C TYR A 143 -18.30 -2.94 4.28
N LEU A 144 -17.05 -3.38 4.36
CA LEU A 144 -16.60 -4.37 5.33
C LEU A 144 -16.71 -3.84 6.77
N GLN A 145 -16.43 -2.55 6.98
CA GLN A 145 -16.61 -1.91 8.27
C GLN A 145 -18.10 -1.91 8.69
N GLN A 146 -19.01 -1.60 7.77
CA GLN A 146 -20.46 -1.69 8.03
C GLN A 146 -20.89 -3.12 8.36
N GLN A 147 -20.43 -4.12 7.61
CA GLN A 147 -20.71 -5.53 7.92
C GLN A 147 -20.20 -5.95 9.30
N ARG A 148 -19.05 -5.43 9.73
CA ARG A 148 -18.52 -5.71 11.06
C ARG A 148 -19.34 -5.07 12.18
N GLN A 149 -19.91 -3.90 11.94
CA GLN A 149 -20.80 -3.23 12.91
C GLN A 149 -22.17 -3.93 12.99
N HIS A 150 -22.61 -4.56 11.89
CA HIS A 150 -23.86 -5.28 11.80
C HIS A 150 -23.64 -6.74 11.36
N PRO A 151 -23.14 -7.62 12.26
CA PRO A 151 -22.76 -8.99 11.93
C PRO A 151 -23.99 -9.93 11.85
N TYR A 152 -24.93 -9.57 10.99
CA TYR A 152 -26.12 -10.35 10.70
C TYR A 152 -26.11 -10.74 9.22
N HIS A 153 -26.51 -11.98 8.92
CA HIS A 153 -26.82 -12.38 7.56
C HIS A 153 -28.06 -11.64 7.05
N ALA A 154 -28.27 -11.64 5.73
CA ALA A 154 -29.48 -11.06 5.11
C ALA A 154 -30.79 -11.69 5.63
N THR A 155 -30.73 -12.88 6.23
CA THR A 155 -31.84 -13.58 6.90
C THR A 155 -32.11 -13.09 8.32
N GLY A 156 -31.28 -12.19 8.87
CA GLY A 156 -31.37 -11.69 10.24
C GLY A 156 -30.67 -12.56 11.29
N GLU A 157 -30.07 -13.68 10.90
CA GLU A 157 -29.31 -14.56 11.79
C GLU A 157 -27.92 -13.98 12.07
N LEU A 158 -27.44 -14.12 13.31
CA LEU A 158 -26.09 -13.71 13.69
C LEU A 158 -25.06 -14.57 12.95
N ILE A 159 -24.06 -13.90 12.37
CA ILE A 159 -22.91 -14.55 11.75
C ILE A 159 -22.15 -15.35 12.81
N SER A 160 -21.67 -16.53 12.45
CA SER A 160 -20.94 -17.40 13.39
C SER A 160 -19.68 -16.71 13.94
N PRO A 161 -19.24 -17.03 15.17
CA PRO A 161 -18.03 -16.42 15.75
C PRO A 161 -16.77 -16.60 14.87
N GLU A 162 -16.64 -17.74 14.20
CA GLU A 162 -15.52 -18.01 13.28
C GLU A 162 -15.56 -17.10 12.05
N GLU A 163 -16.74 -16.91 11.46
CA GLU A 163 -16.92 -16.00 10.33
C GLU A 163 -16.72 -14.54 10.73
N GLN A 164 -17.11 -14.13 11.93
CA GLN A 164 -16.80 -12.77 12.44
C GLN A 164 -15.29 -12.54 12.57
N ILE A 165 -14.54 -13.53 13.06
CA ILE A 165 -13.06 -13.44 13.12
C ILE A 165 -12.47 -13.35 11.71
N ASN A 166 -12.95 -14.17 10.79
CA ASN A 166 -12.44 -14.16 9.42
C ASN A 166 -12.80 -12.86 8.68
N LEU A 167 -13.99 -12.30 8.89
CA LEU A 167 -14.40 -10.99 8.38
C LEU A 167 -13.48 -9.89 8.94
N ARG A 168 -13.17 -9.93 10.24
CA ARG A 168 -12.22 -9.00 10.87
C ARG A 168 -10.84 -9.08 10.24
N ASN A 169 -10.31 -10.29 10.05
CA ASN A 169 -9.00 -10.49 9.43
C ASN A 169 -8.98 -10.01 7.97
N PHE A 170 -10.06 -10.25 7.23
CA PHE A 170 -10.19 -9.79 5.86
C PHE A 170 -10.33 -8.26 5.75
N SER A 171 -11.10 -7.65 6.66
CA SER A 171 -11.17 -6.18 6.81
C SER A 171 -9.79 -5.59 7.06
N GLN A 172 -9.02 -6.13 8.01
CA GLN A 172 -7.66 -5.67 8.27
C GLN A 172 -6.72 -5.86 7.06
N LYS A 173 -6.83 -6.98 6.34
CA LYS A 173 -6.09 -7.20 5.08
C LYS A 173 -6.45 -6.15 4.03
N THR A 174 -7.72 -5.77 3.95
CA THR A 174 -8.21 -4.75 3.02
C THR A 174 -7.62 -3.39 3.35
N ASP A 175 -7.61 -3.00 4.63
CA ASP A 175 -6.98 -1.75 5.09
C ASP A 175 -5.48 -1.72 4.78
N ASP A 176 -4.77 -2.83 5.02
CA ASP A 176 -3.34 -2.96 4.72
C ASP A 176 -3.05 -2.84 3.22
N LEU A 177 -3.89 -3.46 2.37
CA LEU A 177 -3.76 -3.37 0.91
C LEU A 177 -4.14 -1.98 0.40
N PHE A 178 -5.14 -1.34 0.99
CA PHE A 178 -5.52 0.03 0.66
C PHE A 178 -4.40 1.02 0.99
N ALA A 179 -3.79 0.91 2.16
CA ALA A 179 -2.63 1.73 2.53
C ALA A 179 -1.46 1.55 1.54
N LYS A 180 -1.18 0.30 1.13
CA LYS A 180 -0.16 0.01 0.11
C LYS A 180 -0.52 0.58 -1.26
N LEU A 181 -1.79 0.54 -1.65
CA LEU A 181 -2.29 1.11 -2.89
C LEU A 181 -2.11 2.63 -2.89
N ILE A 182 -2.50 3.33 -1.81
CA ILE A 182 -2.32 4.78 -1.66
C ILE A 182 -0.85 5.17 -1.88
N VAL A 183 0.06 4.47 -1.21
CA VAL A 183 1.51 4.74 -1.33
C VAL A 183 2.01 4.49 -2.75
N LYS A 184 1.60 3.38 -3.36
CA LYS A 184 1.98 3.03 -4.73
C LYS A 184 1.46 4.10 -5.70
N THR A 185 0.22 4.52 -5.55
CA THR A 185 -0.38 5.61 -6.32
C THR A 185 0.34 6.92 -6.12
N ALA A 186 0.59 7.35 -4.89
CA ALA A 186 1.30 8.60 -4.62
C ALA A 186 2.69 8.67 -5.28
N ASN A 187 3.40 7.54 -5.37
CA ASN A 187 4.73 7.49 -5.96
C ASN A 187 4.72 7.26 -7.48
N HIS A 188 3.65 6.69 -8.05
CA HIS A 188 3.63 6.22 -9.45
C HIS A 188 2.44 6.70 -10.30
N TYR A 189 1.60 7.60 -9.78
CA TYR A 189 0.36 8.05 -10.44
C TYR A 189 0.55 8.51 -11.89
N GLN A 190 1.71 9.09 -12.22
CA GLN A 190 2.03 9.58 -13.56
C GLN A 190 1.99 8.49 -14.64
N THR A 191 2.09 7.21 -14.24
CA THR A 191 2.09 6.05 -15.13
C THR A 191 0.85 5.17 -14.94
N ALA A 192 -0.15 5.62 -14.18
CA ALA A 192 -1.31 4.84 -13.74
C ALA A 192 -2.39 4.65 -14.82
N GLN A 193 -1.97 4.09 -15.96
CA GLN A 193 -2.85 3.66 -17.04
C GLN A 193 -2.81 2.15 -17.17
N LEU A 194 -3.93 1.58 -17.65
CA LEU A 194 -3.91 0.22 -18.13
C LEU A 194 -3.23 0.25 -19.50
N THR A 195 -2.12 -0.47 -19.63
CA THR A 195 -1.59 -0.74 -20.96
C THR A 195 -2.59 -1.68 -21.61
N ALA A 196 -3.29 -1.22 -22.66
CA ALA A 196 -4.00 -2.13 -23.53
C ALA A 196 -2.99 -3.20 -23.95
N GLU A 197 -3.28 -4.48 -23.69
CA GLU A 197 -2.53 -5.54 -24.34
C GLU A 197 -2.60 -5.23 -25.83
N GLU A 198 -1.47 -4.85 -26.44
CA GLU A 198 -1.40 -4.81 -27.90
C GLU A 198 -1.92 -6.16 -28.36
N PRO A 199 -2.92 -6.21 -29.27
CA PRO A 199 -3.26 -7.48 -29.86
C PRO A 199 -1.97 -7.99 -30.49
N GLU A 200 -1.43 -9.09 -29.97
CA GLU A 200 -0.38 -9.82 -30.66
C GLU A 200 -0.94 -10.05 -32.07
N ILE A 201 -0.42 -9.29 -33.03
CA ILE A 201 -0.61 -9.60 -34.43
C ILE A 201 0.20 -10.88 -34.59
N ILE A 202 -0.47 -12.00 -34.39
CA ILE A 202 0.08 -13.34 -34.65
C ILE A 202 0.29 -13.37 -36.16
N ASP A 203 1.45 -12.90 -36.60
CA ASP A 203 1.97 -13.19 -37.92
C ASP A 203 2.26 -14.69 -37.93
N ARG A 204 1.41 -15.45 -38.64
CA ARG A 204 1.39 -16.92 -38.72
C ARG A 204 2.54 -17.49 -39.55
N THR A 205 3.75 -16.95 -39.38
CA THR A 205 4.94 -17.47 -40.05
C THR A 205 6.17 -17.31 -39.17
N MET A 206 6.22 -18.10 -38.09
CA MET A 206 7.40 -18.85 -37.64
C MET A 206 7.07 -19.55 -36.33
N GLU A 207 6.92 -20.88 -36.38
CA GLU A 207 6.89 -21.71 -35.17
C GLU A 207 8.23 -21.60 -34.44
N ILE A 208 8.22 -20.95 -33.27
CA ILE A 208 9.24 -21.16 -32.23
C ILE A 208 8.45 -21.40 -30.94
N PRO A 209 8.50 -22.59 -30.33
CA PRO A 209 7.72 -22.89 -29.14
C PRO A 209 8.33 -22.18 -27.94
N HIS A 210 7.80 -21.01 -27.58
CA HIS A 210 8.06 -20.42 -26.27
C HIS A 210 7.11 -21.05 -25.25
N GLN A 211 7.73 -21.84 -24.39
CA GLN A 211 7.12 -22.59 -23.32
C GLN A 211 6.36 -21.67 -22.37
N LEU A 212 5.16 -22.12 -21.97
CA LEU A 212 4.51 -21.77 -20.70
C LEU A 212 5.56 -21.64 -19.60
N ASP A 213 5.74 -20.43 -19.06
CA ASP A 213 6.58 -20.21 -17.89
C ASP A 213 5.90 -20.89 -16.69
N LYS A 214 6.37 -22.12 -16.45
CA LYS A 214 6.14 -22.91 -15.27
C LYS A 214 6.53 -22.11 -14.04
N THR A 215 5.59 -22.04 -13.09
CA THR A 215 5.81 -22.16 -11.63
C THR A 215 7.19 -21.72 -11.15
N GLN A 216 7.24 -20.57 -10.47
CA GLN A 216 8.38 -20.11 -9.69
C GLN A 216 8.87 -21.22 -8.75
N HIS A 217 9.86 -21.99 -9.21
CA HIS A 217 10.68 -22.81 -8.35
C HIS A 217 11.61 -21.87 -7.59
N HIS A 218 11.50 -21.87 -6.25
CA HIS A 218 12.46 -21.27 -5.36
C HIS A 218 13.87 -21.69 -5.77
N LYS A 219 14.61 -20.78 -6.40
CA LYS A 219 16.04 -20.92 -6.63
C LYS A 219 16.69 -20.77 -5.26
N VAL A 220 16.91 -21.90 -4.57
CA VAL A 220 17.75 -21.97 -3.38
C VAL A 220 19.14 -21.50 -3.82
N GLY A 221 19.41 -20.22 -3.55
CA GLY A 221 20.63 -19.58 -3.98
C GLY A 221 21.83 -20.27 -3.36
N THR A 222 22.82 -20.59 -4.19
CA THR A 222 24.14 -21.16 -3.85
C THR A 222 24.81 -20.49 -2.64
N SER A 223 24.40 -19.25 -2.31
CA SER A 223 24.81 -18.51 -1.10
C SER A 223 24.49 -19.22 0.22
N GLY A 224 23.35 -19.93 0.32
CA GLY A 224 22.99 -20.67 1.54
C GLY A 224 23.90 -21.89 1.78
N VAL A 225 24.20 -22.62 0.70
CA VAL A 225 25.07 -23.80 0.73
C VAL A 225 26.51 -23.41 1.06
N ILE A 226 27.02 -22.32 0.48
CA ILE A 226 28.38 -21.82 0.78
C ILE A 226 28.48 -21.37 2.25
N LYS A 227 27.47 -20.68 2.79
CA LYS A 227 27.45 -20.30 4.22
C LYS A 227 27.44 -21.52 5.13
N LEU A 228 26.68 -22.56 4.80
CA LEU A 228 26.63 -23.80 5.57
C LEU A 228 28.00 -24.51 5.55
N ILE A 229 28.64 -24.61 4.38
CA ILE A 229 29.97 -25.23 4.24
C ILE A 229 31.01 -24.49 5.08
N ILE A 230 31.04 -23.15 5.02
CA ILE A 230 31.99 -22.33 5.80
C ILE A 230 31.74 -22.52 7.31
N LEU A 231 30.48 -22.51 7.75
CA LEU A 231 30.15 -22.72 9.15
C LEU A 231 30.61 -24.10 9.64
N THR A 232 30.39 -25.15 8.84
CA THR A 232 30.83 -26.52 9.17
C THR A 232 32.36 -26.60 9.29
N VAL A 233 33.12 -25.98 8.39
CA VAL A 233 34.58 -25.95 8.47
C VAL A 233 35.08 -25.27 9.75
N ILE A 234 34.45 -24.16 10.13
CA ILE A 234 34.80 -23.44 11.37
C ILE A 234 34.52 -24.31 12.60
N ILE A 235 33.36 -24.99 12.65
CA ILE A 235 33.01 -25.89 13.75
C ILE A 235 34.01 -27.06 13.82
N CYS A 236 34.38 -27.66 12.68
CA CYS A 236 35.37 -28.74 12.66
C CYS A 236 36.75 -28.28 13.14
N LEU A 237 37.19 -27.08 12.76
CA LEU A 237 38.46 -26.51 13.24
C LEU A 237 38.42 -26.22 14.74
N LEU A 238 37.31 -25.69 15.25
CA LEU A 238 37.13 -25.44 16.67
C LEU A 238 37.09 -26.75 17.46
N ALA A 239 36.38 -27.77 16.99
CA ALA A 239 36.37 -29.10 17.62
C ALA A 239 37.74 -29.78 17.60
N TYR A 240 38.49 -29.66 16.49
CA TYR A 240 39.84 -30.17 16.38
C TYR A 240 40.83 -29.44 17.31
N TYR A 241 40.70 -28.11 17.42
CA TYR A 241 41.63 -27.28 18.20
C TYR A 241 41.34 -27.29 19.71
N PHE A 242 40.06 -27.30 20.09
CA PHE A 242 39.63 -27.31 21.49
C PHE A 242 39.33 -28.72 22.04
N GLY A 243 39.52 -29.77 21.22
CA GLY A 243 39.50 -31.16 21.65
C GLY A 243 38.18 -31.59 22.27
N LEU A 244 37.15 -31.78 21.43
CA LEU A 244 35.95 -32.54 21.79
C LEU A 244 36.04 -33.96 21.23
#